data_AF-A0AAW4W0Q1-F1
#
_entry.id   AF-A0AAW4W0Q1-F1
#
_cell.length_a   1.000
_cell.length_b   1.000
_cell.length_c   1.000
_cell.angle_alpha   90.00
_cell.angle_beta   90.00
_cell.angle_gamma   90.00
#
_symmetry.space_group_name_H-M   'P 1'
#
loop_
_entity.id
_entity.type
_entity.pdbx_description
1 polymer ?
#
loop_
_entity_poly.entity_id
_entity_poly.type
_entity_poly.pdbx_seq_one_letter_code
_entity_poly.pdbx_strand_id
1 'polypeptide(L)' 'MEQEIIHYLRKHPYWYVKLCHYPESYDDLLEEIHQKKQDSLLEKLDRFSMIVSMLEMLQ' A
#
# COMPACT_ATOMS: atom_id res chain seq x y z
N MET A 1 -2.80 -5.41 12.12
CA MET A 1 -1.89 -4.25 12.02
C MET A 1 -0.44 -4.69 12.19
N GLU A 2 -0.01 -5.21 13.35
CA GLU A 2 1.38 -5.70 13.53
C GLU A 2 1.83 -6.76 12.51
N GLN A 3 1.01 -7.77 12.21
CA GLN A 3 1.37 -8.80 11.23
C GLN A 3 1.52 -8.24 9.80
N GLU A 4 0.78 -7.20 9.46
CA GLU A 4 0.87 -6.51 8.17
C GLU A 4 2.18 -5.73 8.08
N ILE A 5 2.57 -5.06 9.18
CA ILE A 5 3.83 -4.33 9.31
C ILE A 5 5.02 -5.29 9.27
N ILE A 6 4.97 -6.40 10.01
CA ILE A 6 6.02 -7.44 10.00
C ILE A 6 6.19 -8.02 8.59
N HIS A 7 5.08 -8.30 7.90
CA HIS A 7 5.12 -8.79 6.53
C HIS A 7 5.69 -7.75 5.56
N TYR A 8 5.35 -6.47 5.76
CA TYR A 8 5.92 -5.37 4.98
C TYR A 8 7.43 -5.24 5.20
N LEU A 9 7.89 -5.25 6.45
CA LEU A 9 9.31 -5.20 6.80
C LEU A 9 10.12 -6.35 6.19
N ARG A 10 9.55 -7.57 6.12
CA ARG A 10 10.18 -8.72 5.45
C ARG A 10 10.41 -8.49 3.96
N LYS A 11 9.58 -7.69 3.29
CA LYS A 11 9.70 -7.34 1.86
C LYS A 11 10.55 -6.10 1.63
N HIS A 12 10.72 -5.26 2.66
CA HIS A 12 11.40 -3.98 2.59
C HIS A 12 12.54 -3.91 3.62
N PRO A 13 13.68 -4.61 3.38
CA PRO A 13 14.79 -4.69 4.33
C PRO A 13 15.41 -3.33 4.66
N TYR A 14 15.29 -2.35 3.77
CA TYR A 14 15.69 -0.96 4.05
C TYR A 14 15.03 -0.42 5.33
N TRP A 15 13.73 -0.63 5.48
CA TRP A 15 12.98 -0.15 6.65
C TRP A 15 13.40 -0.86 7.92
N TYR A 16 13.74 -2.15 7.83
CA TYR A 16 14.29 -2.88 8.98
C TYR A 16 15.59 -2.24 9.47
N VAL A 17 16.53 -1.98 8.56
CA VAL A 17 17.81 -1.35 8.90
C VAL A 17 17.60 0.09 9.40
N LYS A 18 16.76 0.88 8.72
CA LYS A 18 16.47 2.27 9.10
C LYS A 18 15.92 2.33 10.53
N LEU A 19 14.94 1.49 10.87
CA LEU A 19 14.33 1.48 12.20
C LEU A 19 15.27 0.96 13.31
N CYS A 20 16.26 0.11 12.98
CA CYS A 20 17.29 -0.26 13.95
C CYS A 20 18.15 0.93 14.39
N HIS A 21 18.34 1.92 13.50
CA HIS A 21 19.16 3.10 13.78
C HIS A 21 18.35 4.35 14.16
N TYR A 22 17.11 4.43 13.67
CA TYR A 22 16.22 5.59 13.76
C TYR A 22 14.79 5.12 14.09
N PRO A 23 14.51 4.73 15.35
CA PRO A 23 13.19 4.28 15.76
C PRO A 23 12.09 5.33 15.58
N GLU A 24 12.44 6.62 15.58
CA GLU A 24 11.54 7.75 15.31
C GLU A 24 10.95 7.74 13.89
N SER A 25 11.62 7.09 12.94
CA SER A 25 11.11 6.93 11.57
C SER A 25 10.00 5.88 11.45
N TYR A 26 9.50 5.35 12.57
CA TYR A 26 8.37 4.41 12.57
C TYR A 26 7.09 5.06 12.03
N ASP A 27 6.85 6.33 12.34
CA ASP A 27 5.68 7.04 11.81
C ASP A 27 5.77 7.19 10.27
N ASP A 28 6.96 7.49 9.75
CA ASP A 28 7.20 7.52 8.30
C ASP A 28 6.90 6.16 7.63
N LEU A 29 7.25 5.04 8.28
CA LEU A 29 6.95 3.70 7.77
C LEU A 29 5.42 3.49 7.70
N LEU A 30 4.70 3.90 8.73
CA LEU A 30 3.24 3.77 8.77
C LEU A 30 2.57 4.59 7.66
N GLU A 31 3.05 5.81 7.41
CA GLU A 31 2.58 6.64 6.30
C GLU A 31 2.83 5.97 4.95
N GLU A 32 4.03 5.41 4.72
CA GLU A 32 4.35 4.70 3.47
C GLU A 32 3.43 3.50 3.24
N ILE A 33 3.19 2.69 4.28
CA ILE A 33 2.27 1.54 4.21
C ILE A 33 0.84 2.01 3.91
N HIS A 34 0.40 3.11 4.53
CA HIS A 34 -0.93 3.65 4.32
C HIS A 34 -1.13 4.18 2.90
N GLN A 35 -0.17 4.96 2.38
CA GLN A 35 -0.20 5.48 1.02
C GLN A 35 -0.29 4.36 -0.01
N LYS A 36 0.56 3.33 0.10
CA LYS A 36 0.50 2.17 -0.82
C LYS A 36 -0.83 1.45 -0.79
N LYS A 37 -1.48 1.38 0.37
CA LYS A 37 -2.80 0.78 0.50
C LYS A 37 -3.86 1.62 -0.20
N GLN A 38 -3.78 2.94 -0.05
CA GLN A 38 -4.66 3.88 -0.74
C GLN A 38 -4.48 3.80 -2.26
N ASP A 39 -3.25 3.80 -2.76
CA ASP A 39 -2.95 3.65 -4.18
C ASP A 39 -3.50 2.32 -4.74
N SER A 40 -3.31 1.22 -4.01
CA SER A 40 -3.85 -0.09 -4.42
C SER A 40 -5.38 -0.11 -4.47
N LEU A 41 -6.06 0.64 -3.61
CA LEU A 41 -7.52 0.77 -3.64
C LEU A 41 -7.98 1.61 -4.83
N LEU A 42 -7.30 2.72 -5.10
CA LEU A 42 -7.57 3.58 -6.25
C LEU A 42 -7.40 2.80 -7.57
N GLU A 43 -6.31 2.06 -7.73
CA GLU A 43 -6.10 1.21 -8.92
C GLU A 43 -7.21 0.17 -9.12
N LYS A 44 -7.74 -0.41 -8.02
CA LYS A 44 -8.85 -1.36 -8.09
C LYS A 44 -10.16 -0.69 -8.49
N LEU A 45 -10.41 0.52 -8.01
CA LEU A 45 -11.58 1.31 -8.40
C LEU A 45 -11.52 1.72 -9.87
N ASP A 46 -10.35 2.15 -10.35
CA ASP A 46 -10.15 2.47 -11.77
C ASP A 46 -10.38 1.25 -12.66
N ARG A 47 -9.87 0.07 -12.28
CA ARG A 47 -10.16 -1.19 -12.99
C ARG A 47 -11.65 -1.50 -13.01
N PHE A 48 -12.35 -1.29 -11.91
CA PHE A 48 -13.79 -1.52 -11.84
C PHE A 48 -14.55 -0.54 -12.73
N SER A 49 -14.18 0.75 -12.69
CA SER A 49 -14.73 1.80 -13.55
C SER A 49 -14.57 1.48 -15.03
N MET A 50 -13.39 0.99 -15.45
CA MET A 50 -13.17 0.53 -16.82
C MET A 50 -14.11 -0.61 -17.22
N ILE A 51 -14.31 -1.61 -16.36
CA ILE A 51 -15.21 -2.73 -16.63
C ILE A 51 -16.66 -2.25 -16.79
N VAL A 52 -17.12 -1.37 -15.90
CA VAL A 52 -18.47 -0.79 -15.98
C VAL A 52 -18.63 -0.02 -17.29
N SER A 53 -17.66 0.81 -17.65
CA SER A 53 -17.67 1.58 -18.90
C SER A 53 -17.74 0.69 -20.15
N MET A 54 -17.02 -0.45 -20.14
CA MET A 54 -17.09 -1.42 -21.25
C MET A 54 -18.45 -2.13 -21.34
N LEU A 55 -19.10 -2.42 -20.21
CA LEU A 55 -20.44 -3.01 -20.18
C LEU A 55 -21.50 -2.03 -20.68
N GLU A 56 -21.39 -0.75 -20.32
CA GLU A 56 -22.30 0.30 -20.82
C GLU A 56 -22.21 0.46 -22.36
N MET A 57 -21.04 0.24 -22.97
CA MET A 57 -20.90 0.29 -24.44
C MET A 57 -21.42 -0.95 -25.18
N LEU A 58 -21.71 -2.05 -24.47
CA LEU A 58 -22.29 -3.27 -25.05
C LEU A 58 -23.83 -3.27 -24.98
N GLN A 59 -24.43 -2.28 -24.32
CA GLN A 59 -25.87 -2.07 -24.20
C GLN A 59 -26.39 -1.14 -25.31
#